data_AF-A0AA51LYR8-F1
#
_entry.id   AF-A0AA51LYR8-F1
#
_cell.length_a   1.000
_cell.length_b   1.000
_cell.length_c   1.000
_cell.angle_alpha   90.00
_cell.angle_beta   90.00
_cell.angle_gamma   90.00
#
_symmetry.space_group_name_H-M   'P 1'
#
loop_
_entity.id
_entity.type
_entity.pdbx_description
1 polymer ?
#
loop_
_entity_poly.entity_id
_entity_poly.type
_entity_poly.pdbx_seq_one_letter_code
_entity_poly.pdbx_strand_id
1 'polypeptide(L)'
;MDNGIVSRTYDGRVALRFQHAFAHPPDRVWRVITDPEYLRAWFPARVELDLTPGAQLVFHATEQQAERLGLPADHTATGTVIAVHPGRILEYMWDAEVLHWELVPDGSGGCWLTLTHTVEDEDSAYAHGADWHAGFEVLEAQLEGRDVDWSPGDRARELAEMYRNPSD
;
A
#
# COMPACT_ATOMS: atom_id res chain seq x y z
N MET A 1 5.53 1.84 14.35
CA MET A 1 4.49 2.09 13.33
C MET A 1 3.16 1.70 13.96
N ASP A 2 2.10 2.48 13.76
CA ASP A 2 0.77 2.10 14.24
C ASP A 2 0.18 1.03 13.30
N ASN A 3 -0.53 0.04 13.87
CA ASN A 3 -1.08 -1.13 13.17
C ASN A 3 -2.31 -0.80 12.28
N GLY A 4 -2.38 0.42 11.76
CA GLY A 4 -3.54 0.93 11.04
C GLY A 4 -4.80 1.03 11.90
N ILE A 5 -5.78 1.79 11.41
CA ILE A 5 -7.09 1.94 12.03
C ILE A 5 -8.12 1.45 11.03
N VAL A 6 -8.95 0.50 11.45
CA VAL A 6 -10.08 0.00 10.67
C VAL A 6 -11.33 0.78 11.04
N SER A 7 -12.07 1.28 10.04
CA SER A 7 -13.30 2.05 10.23
C SER A 7 -14.31 1.70 9.13
N ARG A 8 -15.61 1.94 9.39
CA ARG A 8 -16.65 1.77 8.37
C ARG A 8 -16.88 3.08 7.62
N THR A 9 -16.99 2.98 6.31
CA THR A 9 -17.37 4.10 5.45
C THR A 9 -18.89 4.26 5.42
N TYR A 10 -19.37 5.42 4.95
CA TYR A 10 -20.81 5.72 4.90
C TYR A 10 -21.59 4.80 3.95
N ASP A 11 -20.96 4.30 2.89
CA ASP A 11 -21.53 3.36 1.92
C ASP A 11 -21.47 1.89 2.39
N GLY A 12 -21.02 1.63 3.61
CA GLY A 12 -21.02 0.29 4.23
C GLY A 12 -19.76 -0.54 3.96
N ARG A 13 -18.77 0.01 3.26
CA ARG A 13 -17.44 -0.58 3.05
C ARG A 13 -16.54 -0.37 4.27
N VAL A 14 -15.33 -0.92 4.21
CA VAL A 14 -14.34 -0.83 5.28
C VAL A 14 -13.12 -0.05 4.81
N ALA A 15 -12.70 0.95 5.59
CA ALA A 15 -11.49 1.73 5.35
C ALA A 15 -10.41 1.38 6.37
N LEU A 16 -9.30 0.84 5.87
CA LEU A 16 -8.06 0.62 6.60
C LEU A 16 -7.14 1.83 6.41
N ARG A 17 -6.81 2.53 7.49
CA ARG A 17 -5.98 3.73 7.44
C ARG A 17 -4.65 3.54 8.16
N PHE A 18 -3.54 3.71 7.46
CA PHE A 18 -2.21 3.83 8.04
C PHE A 18 -1.74 5.28 8.01
N GLN A 19 -0.99 5.67 9.04
CA GLN A 19 -0.25 6.92 9.06
C GLN A 19 1.19 6.63 9.51
N HIS A 20 2.15 7.14 8.74
CA HIS A 20 3.57 6.93 9.00
C HIS A 20 4.36 8.22 8.79
N ALA A 21 5.28 8.53 9.69
CA ALA A 21 6.17 9.67 9.57
C ALA A 21 7.48 9.23 8.90
N PHE A 22 7.88 9.93 7.84
CA PHE A 22 9.17 9.74 7.19
C PHE A 22 10.06 10.96 7.40
N ALA A 23 11.34 10.75 7.74
CA ALA A 23 12.36 11.80 7.83
C ALA A 23 12.86 12.28 6.45
N HIS A 24 12.00 12.20 5.43
CA HIS A 24 12.31 12.50 4.04
C HIS A 24 11.25 13.43 3.45
N PRO A 25 11.63 14.30 2.50
CA PRO A 25 10.68 15.21 1.88
C PRO A 25 9.62 14.44 1.07
N PRO A 26 8.39 14.97 0.92
CA PRO A 26 7.30 14.32 0.19
C PRO A 26 7.69 13.85 -1.21
N ASP A 27 8.49 14.62 -1.95
CA ASP A 27 8.86 14.27 -3.32
C ASP A 27 9.73 13.00 -3.39
N ARG A 28 10.53 12.73 -2.34
CA ARG A 28 11.32 11.51 -2.25
C ARG A 28 10.43 10.31 -1.93
N VAL A 29 9.51 10.47 -0.98
CA VAL A 29 8.55 9.41 -0.61
C VAL A 29 7.60 9.11 -1.78
N TRP A 30 7.13 10.15 -2.47
CA TRP A 30 6.31 10.06 -3.68
C TRP A 30 6.94 9.15 -4.72
N ARG A 31 8.25 9.33 -4.99
CA ARG A 31 8.94 8.49 -5.94
C ARG A 31 8.87 7.00 -5.56
N VAL A 32 9.08 6.67 -4.28
CA VAL A 32 9.07 5.27 -3.81
C VAL A 32 7.67 4.63 -3.93
N ILE A 33 6.60 5.43 -3.87
CA ILE A 33 5.21 4.97 -4.02
C ILE A 33 4.65 5.07 -5.45
N THR A 34 5.40 5.61 -6.41
CA THR A 34 4.94 5.74 -7.80
C THR A 34 5.83 5.11 -8.85
N ASP A 35 7.13 5.00 -8.59
CA ASP A 35 8.11 4.51 -9.55
C ASP A 35 8.13 2.97 -9.53
N PRO A 36 7.89 2.29 -10.67
CA PRO A 36 7.78 0.84 -10.75
C PRO A 36 9.03 0.09 -10.23
N GLU A 37 10.22 0.69 -10.35
CA GLU A 37 11.45 0.08 -9.81
C GLU A 37 11.38 -0.08 -8.29
N TYR A 38 10.83 0.92 -7.60
CA TYR A 38 10.69 0.89 -6.15
C TYR A 38 9.50 0.04 -5.70
N LEU A 39 8.34 0.19 -6.38
CA LEU A 39 7.13 -0.56 -6.06
C LEU A 39 7.34 -2.07 -6.09
N ARG A 40 8.14 -2.59 -7.03
CA ARG A 40 8.43 -4.03 -7.13
C ARG A 40 9.07 -4.65 -5.90
N ALA A 41 9.67 -3.85 -5.02
CA ALA A 41 10.31 -4.34 -3.82
C ALA A 41 9.34 -4.57 -2.66
N TRP A 42 8.19 -3.89 -2.64
CA TRP A 42 7.35 -3.83 -1.44
C TRP A 42 5.85 -3.87 -1.72
N PHE A 43 5.40 -3.48 -2.91
CA PHE A 43 3.99 -3.46 -3.27
C PHE A 43 3.49 -4.91 -3.50
N PRO A 44 2.29 -5.28 -3.02
CA PRO A 44 1.80 -6.66 -3.06
C PRO A 44 1.56 -7.23 -4.47
N ALA A 45 1.54 -6.37 -5.50
CA ALA A 45 1.42 -6.73 -6.90
C ALA A 45 2.49 -6.04 -7.76
N ARG A 46 2.69 -6.49 -9.00
CA ARG A 46 3.49 -5.75 -9.98
C ARG A 46 2.58 -4.83 -10.77
N VAL A 47 2.90 -3.54 -10.77
CA VAL A 47 2.12 -2.52 -11.46
C VAL A 47 3.04 -1.44 -12.04
N GLU A 48 2.67 -0.93 -13.20
CA GLU A 48 3.23 0.31 -13.75
C GLU A 48 2.14 1.38 -13.69
N LEU A 49 2.38 2.46 -12.94
CA LEU A 49 1.40 3.51 -12.73
C LEU A 49 1.54 4.60 -13.80
N ASP A 50 0.60 4.64 -14.75
CA ASP A 50 0.37 5.84 -15.57
C ASP A 50 -0.35 6.88 -14.70
N LEU A 51 0.38 7.89 -14.24
CA LEU A 51 -0.11 8.94 -13.34
C LEU A 51 -1.05 9.96 -14.02
N THR A 52 -1.71 9.58 -15.11
CA THR A 52 -2.75 10.37 -15.78
C THR A 52 -4.12 10.00 -15.21
N PRO A 53 -4.90 10.95 -14.64
CA PRO A 53 -6.27 10.67 -14.22
C PRO A 53 -7.10 10.05 -15.35
N GLY A 54 -7.77 8.94 -15.05
CA GLY A 54 -8.52 8.13 -16.01
C GLY A 54 -7.70 7.05 -16.75
N ALA A 55 -6.38 6.97 -16.54
CA ALA A 55 -5.57 5.90 -17.11
C ALA A 55 -5.92 4.54 -16.51
N GLN A 56 -5.94 3.51 -17.35
CA GLN A 56 -6.15 2.13 -16.93
C GLN A 56 -4.86 1.56 -16.33
N LEU A 57 -5.01 0.87 -15.20
CA LEU A 57 -3.92 0.16 -14.52
C LEU A 57 -4.12 -1.35 -14.67
N VAL A 58 -3.01 -2.08 -14.76
CA VAL A 58 -2.98 -3.54 -14.73
C VAL A 58 -2.07 -3.99 -13.60
N PHE A 59 -2.63 -4.72 -12.63
CA PHE A 59 -1.93 -5.27 -11.49
C PHE A 59 -1.70 -6.76 -11.75
N HIS A 60 -0.45 -7.17 -11.88
CA HIS A 60 -0.08 -8.57 -12.02
C HIS A 60 0.17 -9.16 -10.64
N ALA A 61 -0.49 -10.29 -10.35
CA ALA A 61 -0.23 -11.00 -9.10
C ALA A 61 1.25 -11.43 -9.03
N THR A 62 1.85 -11.31 -7.85
CA THR A 62 3.16 -11.93 -7.61
C THR A 62 2.99 -13.45 -7.43
N GLU A 63 4.04 -14.24 -7.64
CA GLU A 63 4.00 -15.70 -7.43
C GLU A 63 3.48 -16.04 -6.01
N GLN A 64 3.98 -15.34 -5.01
CA GLN A 64 3.57 -15.50 -3.62
C GLN A 64 2.10 -15.14 -3.38
N GLN A 65 1.60 -14.06 -3.99
CA GLN A 65 0.20 -13.68 -3.89
C GLN A 65 -0.71 -14.69 -4.60
N ALA A 66 -0.30 -15.15 -5.79
CA ALA A 66 -1.03 -16.15 -6.55
C ALA A 66 -1.14 -17.48 -5.79
N GLU A 67 -0.04 -17.97 -5.21
CA GLU A 67 -0.06 -19.16 -4.35
C GLU A 67 -0.94 -18.97 -3.11
N ARG A 68 -0.84 -17.81 -2.44
CA ARG A 68 -1.61 -17.51 -1.22
C ARG A 68 -3.12 -17.46 -1.46
N LEU A 69 -3.53 -16.89 -2.59
CA LEU A 69 -4.94 -16.73 -2.95
C LEU A 69 -5.49 -17.87 -3.81
N GLY A 70 -4.65 -18.86 -4.19
CA GLY A 70 -5.04 -19.95 -5.08
C GLY A 70 -5.39 -19.48 -6.50
N LEU A 71 -4.74 -18.41 -6.95
CA LEU A 71 -4.96 -17.80 -8.26
C LEU A 71 -3.94 -18.34 -9.29
N PRO A 72 -4.25 -18.30 -10.60
CA PRO A 72 -3.26 -18.54 -11.64
C PRO A 72 -2.06 -17.59 -11.53
N ALA A 73 -0.86 -18.07 -11.87
CA ALA A 73 0.36 -17.26 -11.83
C ALA A 73 0.33 -16.04 -12.79
N ASP A 74 -0.50 -16.10 -13.84
CA ASP A 74 -0.75 -15.02 -14.79
C ASP A 74 -2.00 -14.19 -14.46
N HIS A 75 -2.55 -14.34 -13.25
CA HIS A 75 -3.71 -13.57 -12.82
C HIS A 75 -3.41 -12.07 -12.85
N THR A 76 -4.36 -11.31 -13.40
CA THR A 76 -4.31 -9.86 -13.47
C THR A 76 -5.60 -9.27 -12.92
N ALA A 77 -5.42 -8.19 -12.18
CA ALA A 77 -6.48 -7.31 -11.72
C ALA A 77 -6.38 -5.97 -12.48
N THR A 78 -7.50 -5.26 -12.58
CA THR A 78 -7.54 -4.00 -13.34
C THR A 78 -7.92 -2.84 -12.43
N GLY A 79 -7.46 -1.66 -12.79
CA GLY A 79 -7.74 -0.46 -12.03
C GLY A 79 -7.83 0.77 -12.90
N THR A 80 -8.10 1.90 -12.26
CA THR A 80 -8.12 3.20 -12.94
C THR A 80 -7.61 4.26 -11.99
N VAL A 81 -6.75 5.15 -12.49
CA VAL A 81 -6.30 6.31 -11.73
C VAL A 81 -7.44 7.30 -11.56
N ILE A 82 -7.75 7.69 -10.32
CA ILE A 82 -8.84 8.61 -9.99
C ILE A 82 -8.29 10.04 -9.90
N ALA A 83 -7.25 10.26 -9.08
CA ALA A 83 -6.68 11.57 -8.83
C ALA A 83 -5.18 11.53 -8.65
N VAL A 84 -4.49 12.54 -9.17
CA VAL A 84 -3.04 12.71 -9.02
C VAL A 84 -2.71 14.18 -8.76
N HIS A 85 -2.11 14.43 -7.61
CA HIS A 85 -1.44 15.67 -7.25
C HIS A 85 0.00 15.33 -6.87
N PRO A 86 0.98 15.51 -7.78
CA PRO A 86 2.35 15.07 -7.56
C PRO A 86 2.94 15.53 -6.23
N GLY A 87 3.56 14.61 -5.50
CA GLY A 87 4.15 14.85 -4.18
C GLY A 87 3.13 15.06 -3.06
N ARG A 88 1.82 14.85 -3.31
CA ARG A 88 0.75 15.16 -2.34
C ARG A 88 -0.36 14.11 -2.29
N ILE A 89 -1.01 13.78 -3.42
CA ILE A 89 -2.17 12.88 -3.44
C ILE A 89 -2.06 11.93 -4.62
N LEU A 90 -2.23 10.64 -4.37
CA LEU A 90 -2.43 9.63 -5.40
C LEU A 90 -3.64 8.80 -5.02
N GLU A 91 -4.61 8.69 -5.92
CA GLU A 91 -5.80 7.88 -5.70
C GLU A 91 -6.07 7.02 -6.93
N TYR A 92 -6.28 5.73 -6.73
CA TYR A 92 -6.59 4.79 -7.80
C TYR A 92 -7.45 3.63 -7.30
N MET A 93 -8.17 3.03 -8.24
CA MET A 93 -8.87 1.76 -8.03
C MET A 93 -7.94 0.58 -8.27
N TRP A 94 -8.14 -0.48 -7.52
CA TRP A 94 -7.61 -1.82 -7.77
C TRP A 94 -8.78 -2.80 -7.64
N ASP A 95 -9.27 -3.31 -8.76
CA ASP A 95 -10.56 -3.97 -8.90
C ASP A 95 -11.70 -3.13 -8.29
N ALA A 96 -12.35 -3.62 -7.24
CA ALA A 96 -13.38 -2.88 -6.52
C ALA A 96 -12.81 -2.01 -5.39
N GLU A 97 -11.55 -2.20 -5.01
CA GLU A 97 -10.88 -1.52 -3.90
C GLU A 97 -10.37 -0.14 -4.31
N VAL A 98 -10.24 0.77 -3.34
CA VAL A 98 -9.75 2.14 -3.58
C VAL A 98 -8.58 2.42 -2.65
N LEU A 99 -7.44 2.80 -3.23
CA LEU A 99 -6.26 3.23 -2.50
C LEU A 99 -6.12 4.74 -2.61
N HIS A 100 -6.09 5.41 -1.46
CA HIS A 100 -5.87 6.84 -1.34
C HIS A 100 -4.59 7.10 -0.54
N TRP A 101 -3.60 7.68 -1.20
CA TRP A 101 -2.31 8.05 -0.64
C TRP A 101 -2.24 9.56 -0.48
N GLU A 102 -1.89 10.04 0.71
CA GLU A 102 -1.71 11.46 1.02
C GLU A 102 -0.34 11.69 1.65
N LEU A 103 0.38 12.70 1.17
CA LEU A 103 1.67 13.15 1.67
C LEU A 103 1.59 14.61 2.12
N VAL A 104 1.86 14.85 3.39
CA VAL A 104 1.83 16.19 4.00
C VAL A 104 3.21 16.51 4.61
N PRO A 105 3.87 17.61 4.20
CA PRO A 105 5.10 18.06 4.86
C PRO A 105 4.89 18.25 6.37
N ASP A 106 5.84 17.81 7.18
CA ASP A 106 5.76 17.93 8.64
C ASP A 106 6.37 19.26 9.18
N GLY A 107 6.97 20.05 8.28
CA GLY A 107 7.67 21.31 8.61
C GLY A 107 9.10 21.15 9.11
N SER A 108 9.58 19.92 9.34
CA SER A 108 10.95 19.60 9.77
C SER A 108 11.89 19.23 8.62
N GLY A 109 11.33 19.06 7.41
CA GLY A 109 12.03 18.50 6.25
C GLY A 109 11.60 17.06 5.94
N GLY A 110 10.77 16.46 6.80
CA GLY A 110 10.09 15.19 6.60
C GLY A 110 8.65 15.34 6.09
N CYS A 111 7.90 14.24 6.14
CA CYS A 111 6.49 14.23 5.82
C CYS A 111 5.72 13.11 6.53
N TRP A 112 4.41 13.33 6.64
CA TRP A 112 3.44 12.30 7.00
C TRP A 112 2.90 11.66 5.72
N LEU A 113 3.08 10.35 5.59
CA LEU A 113 2.35 9.53 4.63
C LEU A 113 1.10 8.98 5.30
N THR A 114 -0.03 9.10 4.63
CA THR A 114 -1.26 8.41 4.97
C THR A 114 -1.66 7.52 3.82
N LEU A 115 -1.93 6.25 4.09
CA LEU A 115 -2.63 5.33 3.20
C LEU A 115 -4.03 5.09 3.76
N THR A 116 -5.06 5.25 2.94
CA THR A 116 -6.40 4.75 3.21
C THR A 116 -6.77 3.74 2.13
N HIS A 117 -6.95 2.48 2.53
CA HIS A 117 -7.37 1.40 1.66
C HIS A 117 -8.83 1.03 1.95
N THR A 118 -9.71 1.25 0.98
CA THR A 118 -11.14 0.96 1.10
C THR A 118 -11.47 -0.36 0.42
N VAL A 119 -11.95 -1.32 1.20
CA VAL A 119 -12.21 -2.72 0.82
C VAL A 119 -13.65 -3.12 1.17
N GLU A 120 -14.07 -4.33 0.80
CA GLU A 120 -15.45 -4.77 1.01
C GLU A 120 -15.78 -5.10 2.48
N ASP A 121 -14.86 -5.78 3.17
CA ASP A 121 -15.08 -6.29 4.54
C ASP A 121 -13.85 -6.17 5.45
N GLU A 122 -14.06 -6.41 6.75
CA GLU A 122 -13.04 -6.25 7.79
C GLU A 122 -11.94 -7.32 7.70
N ASP A 123 -12.26 -8.56 7.28
CA ASP A 123 -11.28 -9.64 7.11
C ASP A 123 -10.26 -9.29 6.02
N SER A 124 -10.75 -8.72 4.91
CA SER A 124 -9.93 -8.19 3.82
C SER A 124 -9.05 -7.05 4.31
N ALA A 125 -9.60 -6.12 5.11
CA ALA A 125 -8.84 -5.02 5.70
C ALA A 125 -7.68 -5.53 6.58
N TYR A 126 -7.92 -6.53 7.43
CA TYR A 126 -6.87 -7.11 8.27
C TYR A 126 -5.80 -7.85 7.45
N ALA A 127 -6.19 -8.58 6.41
CA ALA A 127 -5.24 -9.25 5.52
C ALA A 127 -4.32 -8.23 4.82
N HIS A 128 -4.90 -7.16 4.26
CA HIS A 128 -4.14 -6.08 3.62
C HIS A 128 -3.28 -5.30 4.62
N GLY A 129 -3.72 -5.17 5.87
CA GLY A 129 -2.96 -4.47 6.91
C GLY A 129 -1.58 -5.06 7.17
N ALA A 130 -1.48 -6.38 7.16
CA ALA A 130 -0.19 -7.06 7.29
C ALA A 130 0.71 -6.83 6.07
N ASP A 131 0.15 -6.89 4.85
CA ASP A 131 0.87 -6.63 3.59
C ASP A 131 1.41 -5.18 3.55
N TRP A 132 0.58 -4.18 3.93
CA TRP A 132 1.00 -2.78 3.97
C TRP A 132 2.07 -2.51 5.03
N HIS A 133 1.95 -3.10 6.22
CA HIS A 133 2.94 -2.94 7.28
C HIS A 133 4.31 -3.44 6.82
N ALA A 134 4.38 -4.66 6.29
CA ALA A 134 5.63 -5.19 5.73
C ALA A 134 6.16 -4.29 4.60
N GLY A 135 5.27 -3.83 3.72
CA GLY A 135 5.62 -2.91 2.64
C GLY A 135 6.23 -1.59 3.14
N PHE A 136 5.68 -1.00 4.21
CA PHE A 136 6.22 0.23 4.79
C PHE A 136 7.59 0.03 5.47
N GLU A 137 7.86 -1.13 6.07
CA GLU A 137 9.20 -1.46 6.60
C GLU A 137 10.25 -1.48 5.46
N VAL A 138 9.89 -2.01 4.28
CA VAL A 138 10.77 -1.97 3.09
C VAL A 138 10.90 -0.55 2.54
N LEU A 139 9.80 0.20 2.48
CA LEU A 139 9.78 1.59 2.03
C LEU A 139 10.73 2.45 2.87
N GLU A 140 10.69 2.32 4.20
CA GLU A 140 11.60 2.99 5.12
C GLU A 140 13.07 2.60 4.84
N ALA A 141 13.36 1.32 4.65
CA ALA A 141 14.70 0.86 4.30
C ALA A 141 15.20 1.45 2.98
N GLN A 142 14.37 1.47 1.93
CA GLN A 142 14.72 2.08 0.64
C GLN A 142 15.01 3.58 0.74
N LEU A 143 14.23 4.30 1.55
CA LEU A 143 14.44 5.73 1.77
C LEU A 143 15.76 6.01 2.51
N GLU A 144 16.16 5.12 3.43
CA GLU A 144 17.41 5.20 4.16
C GLU A 144 18.62 4.63 3.38
N GLY A 145 18.39 4.01 2.23
CA GLY A 145 19.43 3.37 1.43
C GLY A 145 19.95 2.07 2.05
N ARG A 146 19.10 1.39 2.81
CA ARG A 146 19.35 0.05 3.38
C ARG A 146 18.70 -1.02 2.51
N ASP A 147 19.38 -2.14 2.37
CA ASP A 147 18.81 -3.35 1.79
C ASP A 147 18.04 -4.14 2.87
N VAL A 148 16.99 -4.86 2.43
CA VAL A 148 16.30 -5.86 3.24
C VAL A 148 16.72 -7.25 2.79
N ASP A 149 17.02 -8.13 3.75
CA ASP A 149 17.44 -9.53 3.51
C ASP A 149 16.31 -10.54 3.78
N TRP A 150 15.09 -10.05 3.96
CA TRP A 150 13.88 -10.81 4.24
C TRP A 150 12.80 -10.58 3.18
N SER A 151 11.87 -11.54 3.09
CA SER A 151 10.76 -11.52 2.14
C SER A 151 9.59 -10.71 2.70
N PRO A 152 9.08 -9.68 1.99
CA PRO A 152 7.95 -8.88 2.46
C PRO A 152 6.68 -9.69 2.73
N GLY A 153 6.39 -10.70 1.91
CA GLY A 153 5.22 -11.53 2.18
C GLY A 153 5.43 -12.55 3.29
N ASP A 154 6.66 -12.99 3.57
CA ASP A 154 6.89 -13.81 4.78
C ASP A 154 6.71 -12.95 6.03
N ARG A 155 7.23 -11.71 6.00
CA ARG A 155 7.00 -10.71 7.03
C ARG A 155 5.52 -10.39 7.22
N ALA A 156 4.75 -10.26 6.14
CA ALA A 156 3.30 -10.07 6.20
C ALA A 156 2.59 -11.28 6.84
N ARG A 157 3.05 -12.51 6.60
CA ARG A 157 2.47 -13.71 7.24
C ARG A 157 2.71 -13.74 8.75
N GLU A 158 3.90 -13.34 9.21
CA GLU A 158 4.18 -13.17 10.64
C GLU A 158 3.28 -12.12 11.27
N LEU A 159 3.08 -10.99 10.57
CA LEU A 159 2.26 -9.88 11.04
C LEU A 159 0.75 -10.21 11.00
N ALA A 160 0.29 -11.12 10.13
CA ALA A 160 -1.12 -11.43 9.96
C ALA A 160 -1.84 -11.88 11.25
N GLU A 161 -1.12 -12.56 12.16
CA GLU A 161 -1.68 -12.94 13.47
C GLU A 161 -2.01 -11.72 14.34
N MET A 162 -1.19 -10.67 14.27
CA MET A 162 -1.39 -9.41 15.00
C MET A 162 -2.64 -8.67 14.51
N TYR A 163 -2.89 -8.67 13.20
CA TYR A 163 -4.05 -8.00 12.60
C TYR A 163 -5.37 -8.75 12.81
N ARG A 164 -5.35 -10.09 12.87
CA ARG A 164 -6.56 -10.88 13.16
C ARG A 164 -6.98 -10.86 14.63
N ASN A 165 -6.07 -10.51 15.53
CA ASN A 165 -6.32 -10.43 16.96
C ASN A 165 -5.73 -9.14 17.53
N PRO A 166 -6.29 -7.97 17.16
CA PRO A 166 -5.85 -6.71 17.74
C PRO A 166 -6.13 -6.81 19.24
N SER A 167 -5.06 -6.82 20.05
CA SER A 167 -5.24 -6.85 21.51
C SER A 167 -6.06 -5.62 21.90
N ASP A 168 -7.20 -5.86 22.56
CA ASP A 168 -8.10 -4.84 23.14
C ASP A 168 -7.36 -3.80 24.00
#